data_AF-A0A5E7N2K3-F1
#
_entry.id   AF-A0A5E7N2K3-F1
#
_cell.length_a   1.000
_cell.length_b   1.000
_cell.length_c   1.000
_cell.angle_alpha   90.00
_cell.angle_beta   90.00
_cell.angle_gamma   90.00
#
_symmetry.space_group_name_H-M   'P 1'
#
loop_
_entity.id
_entity.type
_entity.pdbx_description
1 polymer ?
#
loop_
_entity_poly.entity_id
_entity_poly.type
_entity_poly.pdbx_seq_one_letter_code
_entity_poly.pdbx_strand_id
1 'polypeptide(L)'
;MVAFLNDHFRYNTMNSWNGSTSYAHCVKLHNLGLTSEQVDKAYEVIRTDIWDELEAQIQDFVTQMHGAYTIGSNGRSGGYLVLYSSEWKSTGYKSYCRTCYQRNYQACGNTEGDNTCGKCRATGEHGRVNYETPPRQLSVSSAGIDDDRDFEDWSMEQLRARVNVVEAFDSACDDIRVAFLDLLEMDVVEETIMVPEKRYVLQGSHAL
;
A
#
# COMPACT_ATOMS: atom_id res chain seq x y z
N MET A 1 -9.80 15.92 -23.65
CA MET A 1 -8.83 14.85 -23.38
C MET A 1 -7.42 15.41 -23.27
N VAL A 2 -6.81 15.92 -24.35
CA VAL A 2 -5.48 16.57 -24.29
C VAL A 2 -5.40 17.64 -23.20
N ALA A 3 -6.28 18.64 -23.22
CA ALA A 3 -6.31 19.70 -22.19
C ALA A 3 -6.46 19.12 -20.77
N PHE A 4 -7.40 18.19 -20.57
CA PHE A 4 -7.57 17.50 -19.28
C PHE A 4 -6.28 16.82 -18.79
N LEU A 5 -5.56 16.11 -19.66
CA LEU A 5 -4.31 15.44 -19.30
C LEU A 5 -3.13 16.41 -19.06
N ASN A 6 -3.08 17.51 -19.82
CA ASN A 6 -2.04 18.53 -19.69
C ASN A 6 -2.21 19.38 -18.42
N ASP A 7 -3.45 19.74 -18.11
CA ASP A 7 -3.80 20.65 -17.01
C ASP A 7 -3.97 19.94 -15.66
N HIS A 8 -4.03 18.60 -15.65
CA HIS A 8 -4.14 17.84 -14.41
C HIS A 8 -2.94 18.11 -13.49
N PHE A 9 -3.19 18.27 -12.19
CA PHE A 9 -2.13 18.47 -11.20
C PHE A 9 -1.18 17.27 -11.15
N ARG A 10 0.11 17.54 -10.95
CA ARG A 10 1.15 16.51 -10.91
C ARG A 10 2.08 16.71 -9.73
N TYR A 11 2.60 15.61 -9.22
CA TYR A 11 3.58 15.60 -8.15
C TYR A 11 4.71 14.60 -8.44
N ASN A 12 5.83 14.75 -7.76
CA ASN A 12 6.98 13.87 -7.96
C ASN A 12 6.65 12.44 -7.51
N THR A 13 7.14 11.43 -8.22
CA THR A 13 6.96 10.00 -7.88
C THR A 13 7.98 9.49 -6.84
N MET A 14 9.01 10.28 -6.52
CA MET A 14 9.87 10.04 -5.35
C MET A 14 10.25 11.36 -4.70
N ASN A 15 11.13 12.11 -5.34
CA ASN A 15 11.63 13.38 -4.86
C ASN A 15 11.86 14.31 -6.06
N SER A 16 12.05 15.59 -5.81
CA SER A 16 12.27 16.57 -6.89
C SER A 16 13.54 16.35 -7.71
N TRP A 17 14.48 15.52 -7.25
CA TRP A 17 15.77 15.29 -7.88
C TRP A 17 15.73 14.17 -8.93
N ASN A 18 14.71 13.30 -8.90
CA ASN A 18 14.55 12.26 -9.92
C ASN A 18 13.92 12.80 -11.22
N GLY A 19 13.40 14.03 -11.21
CA GLY A 19 12.78 14.69 -12.36
C GLY A 19 11.48 14.03 -12.85
N SER A 20 10.98 13.01 -12.15
CA SER A 20 9.83 12.23 -12.55
C SER A 20 8.57 12.61 -11.78
N THR A 21 7.48 12.75 -12.52
CA THR A 21 6.19 13.19 -12.01
C THR A 21 5.08 12.25 -12.42
N SER A 22 3.95 12.34 -11.73
CA SER A 22 2.74 11.65 -12.11
C SER A 22 1.52 12.46 -11.69
N TYR A 23 0.35 12.05 -12.17
CA TYR A 23 -0.95 12.58 -11.75
C TYR A 23 -1.09 12.47 -10.23
N ALA A 24 -1.58 13.53 -9.60
CA ALA A 24 -1.65 13.60 -8.16
C ALA A 24 -2.82 14.46 -7.65
N HIS A 25 -3.20 14.24 -6.40
CA HIS A 25 -4.13 15.07 -5.62
C HIS A 25 -3.47 15.56 -4.35
N CYS A 26 -3.70 16.83 -4.00
CA CYS A 26 -3.21 17.43 -2.77
C CYS A 26 -4.15 17.07 -1.61
N VAL A 27 -3.66 16.29 -0.64
CA VAL A 27 -4.42 15.83 0.52
C VAL A 27 -3.95 16.46 1.84
N LYS A 28 -3.28 17.61 1.75
CA LYS A 28 -2.93 18.39 2.94
C LYS A 28 -4.20 18.87 3.63
N LEU A 29 -4.35 18.58 4.93
CA LEU A 29 -5.58 18.83 5.70
C LEU A 29 -6.13 20.26 5.55
N HIS A 30 -5.25 21.27 5.54
CA HIS A 30 -5.64 22.68 5.38
C HIS A 30 -6.15 23.06 3.98
N ASN A 31 -6.02 22.17 2.99
CA ASN A 31 -6.50 22.35 1.62
C ASN A 31 -7.75 21.52 1.31
N LEU A 32 -8.25 20.71 2.26
CA LEU A 32 -9.39 19.81 2.05
C LEU A 32 -10.76 20.47 2.28
N GLY A 33 -10.79 21.76 2.64
CA GLY A 33 -12.04 22.48 2.91
C GLY A 33 -12.75 22.05 4.20
N LEU A 34 -12.03 21.37 5.10
CA LEU A 34 -12.52 20.94 6.41
C LEU A 34 -12.80 22.14 7.33
N THR A 35 -13.75 22.00 8.25
CA THR A 35 -13.93 22.96 9.35
C THR A 35 -12.74 22.92 10.31
N SER A 36 -12.55 23.95 11.14
CA SER A 36 -11.49 23.94 12.15
C SER A 36 -11.56 22.72 13.08
N GLU A 37 -12.77 22.34 13.51
CA GLU A 37 -13.01 21.17 14.35
C GLU A 37 -12.63 19.87 13.63
N GLN A 38 -12.99 19.73 12.35
CA GLN A 38 -12.59 18.58 11.53
C GLN A 38 -11.09 18.53 11.29
N VAL A 39 -10.41 19.68 11.14
CA VAL A 39 -8.95 19.73 11.01
C VAL A 39 -8.26 19.26 12.28
N ASP A 40 -8.72 19.70 13.45
CA ASP A 40 -8.17 19.26 14.74
C ASP A 40 -8.35 17.75 14.91
N LYS A 41 -9.55 17.25 14.61
CA LYS A 41 -9.85 15.82 14.63
C LYS A 41 -9.00 15.02 13.63
N ALA A 42 -8.82 15.55 12.42
CA ALA A 42 -7.98 14.95 11.40
C ALA A 42 -6.53 14.80 11.88
N TYR A 43 -5.98 15.76 12.63
CA TYR A 43 -4.65 15.64 13.22
C TYR A 43 -4.53 14.55 14.28
N GLU A 44 -5.63 14.19 14.96
CA GLU A 44 -5.66 13.04 15.88
C GLU A 44 -5.72 11.74 15.09
N VAL A 45 -6.62 11.64 14.10
CA VAL A 45 -6.85 10.45 13.29
C VAL A 45 -5.59 10.06 12.51
N ILE A 46 -4.89 11.00 11.85
CA ILE A 46 -3.67 10.67 11.08
C ILE A 46 -2.49 10.16 11.94
N ARG A 47 -2.59 10.18 13.28
CA ARG A 47 -1.59 9.57 14.17
C ARG A 47 -1.78 8.07 14.32
N THR A 48 -2.94 7.54 13.95
CA THR A 48 -3.21 6.10 13.88
C THR A 48 -2.72 5.54 12.54
N ASP A 49 -2.76 4.22 12.38
CA ASP A 49 -2.47 3.58 11.09
C ASP A 49 -3.68 3.64 10.15
N ILE A 50 -4.03 4.85 9.73
CA ILE A 50 -5.20 5.11 8.88
C ILE A 50 -5.14 4.40 7.53
N TRP A 51 -3.95 4.02 7.07
CA TRP A 51 -3.79 3.42 5.75
C TRP A 51 -4.33 1.99 5.71
N ASP A 52 -4.31 1.26 6.83
CA ASP A 52 -4.98 -0.05 6.94
C ASP A 52 -6.49 0.08 6.69
N GLU A 53 -7.12 1.16 7.17
CA GLU A 53 -8.55 1.44 6.96
C GLU A 53 -8.87 1.94 5.55
N LEU A 54 -7.93 2.65 4.92
CA LEU A 54 -8.07 3.21 3.57
C LEU A 54 -7.58 2.26 2.47
N GLU A 55 -6.99 1.12 2.84
CA GLU A 55 -6.39 0.15 1.91
C GLU A 55 -7.45 -0.43 0.96
N ALA A 56 -8.70 -0.57 1.42
CA ALA A 56 -9.79 -1.11 0.61
C ALA A 56 -10.01 -0.31 -0.69
N GLN A 57 -10.04 1.01 -0.59
CA GLN A 57 -10.25 1.92 -1.72
C GLN A 57 -9.08 1.88 -2.70
N ILE A 58 -7.85 1.74 -2.19
CA ILE A 58 -6.66 1.57 -3.02
C ILE A 58 -6.71 0.21 -3.74
N GLN A 59 -7.13 -0.85 -3.07
CA GLN A 59 -7.23 -2.20 -3.65
C GLN A 59 -8.35 -2.31 -4.68
N ASP A 60 -9.47 -1.62 -4.49
CA ASP A 60 -10.54 -1.54 -5.48
C ASP A 60 -10.03 -0.87 -6.77
N PHE A 61 -9.29 0.23 -6.66
CA PHE A 61 -8.64 0.87 -7.80
C PHE A 61 -7.61 -0.05 -8.47
N VAL A 62 -6.73 -0.70 -7.70
CA VAL A 62 -5.75 -1.65 -8.23
C VAL A 62 -6.44 -2.79 -8.98
N THR A 63 -7.54 -3.30 -8.45
CA THR A 63 -8.34 -4.37 -9.09
C THR A 63 -8.98 -3.89 -10.38
N GLN A 64 -9.60 -2.71 -10.36
CA GLN A 64 -10.20 -2.06 -11.53
C GLN A 64 -9.17 -1.83 -12.65
N MET A 65 -7.93 -1.49 -12.28
CA MET A 65 -6.81 -1.28 -13.19
C MET A 65 -6.03 -2.56 -13.52
N HIS A 66 -6.53 -3.72 -13.09
CA HIS A 66 -5.89 -5.03 -13.29
C HIS A 66 -4.43 -5.09 -12.80
N GLY A 67 -4.09 -4.30 -11.77
CA GLY A 67 -2.75 -4.18 -11.21
C GLY A 67 -1.77 -3.33 -12.00
N ALA A 68 -2.17 -2.72 -13.12
CA ALA A 68 -1.31 -1.85 -13.93
C ALA A 68 -0.98 -0.52 -13.23
N TYR A 69 -1.83 -0.11 -12.29
CA TYR A 69 -1.68 1.12 -11.54
C TYR A 69 -2.06 0.95 -10.07
N THR A 70 -1.50 1.81 -9.23
CA THR A 70 -1.82 1.93 -7.81
C THR A 70 -1.70 3.38 -7.34
N ILE A 71 -2.11 3.64 -6.10
CA ILE A 71 -2.08 4.95 -5.46
C ILE A 71 -1.11 4.86 -4.28
N GLY A 72 -0.25 5.86 -4.13
CA GLY A 72 0.64 5.97 -2.97
C GLY A 72 0.73 7.38 -2.43
N SER A 73 1.03 7.51 -1.14
CA SER A 73 1.26 8.81 -0.52
C SER A 73 2.69 9.31 -0.79
N ASN A 74 2.84 10.60 -1.07
CA ASN A 74 4.14 11.22 -1.28
C ASN A 74 4.17 12.69 -0.81
N GLY A 75 5.38 13.25 -0.79
CA GLY A 75 5.67 14.61 -0.35
C GLY A 75 5.86 14.71 1.15
N ARG A 76 6.22 15.92 1.61
CA ARG A 76 6.40 16.19 3.04
C ARG A 76 5.11 15.87 3.79
N SER A 77 5.22 15.02 4.81
CA SER A 77 4.10 14.53 5.63
C SER A 77 3.03 13.78 4.83
N GLY A 78 3.36 13.20 3.67
CA GLY A 78 2.41 12.41 2.87
C GLY A 78 1.27 13.24 2.25
N GLY A 79 1.48 14.54 2.04
CA GLY A 79 0.43 15.47 1.63
C GLY A 79 -0.09 15.35 0.19
N TYR A 80 0.29 14.30 -0.55
CA TYR A 80 -0.17 14.05 -1.91
C TYR A 80 -0.48 12.57 -2.11
N LEU A 81 -1.61 12.27 -2.74
CA LEU A 81 -1.88 10.97 -3.35
C LEU A 81 -1.36 11.02 -4.78
N VAL A 82 -0.54 10.05 -5.17
CA VAL A 82 0.14 10.01 -6.47
C VAL A 82 -0.19 8.70 -7.17
N LEU A 83 -0.52 8.78 -8.46
CA LEU A 83 -0.72 7.62 -9.32
C LEU A 83 0.63 7.00 -9.67
N TYR A 84 0.78 5.71 -9.43
CA TYR A 84 1.99 4.95 -9.78
C TYR A 84 1.67 3.84 -10.78
N SER A 85 2.63 3.55 -11.65
CA SER A 85 2.58 2.33 -12.44
C SER A 85 2.98 1.14 -11.58
N SER A 86 2.31 0.01 -11.81
CA SER A 86 2.56 -1.20 -11.05
C SER A 86 2.35 -2.46 -11.89
N GLU A 87 2.78 -3.59 -11.35
CA GLU A 87 2.52 -4.90 -11.95
C GLU A 87 2.46 -6.00 -10.88
N TRP A 88 1.61 -6.99 -11.08
CA TRP A 88 1.56 -8.18 -10.22
C TRP A 88 2.75 -9.10 -10.50
N LYS A 89 3.67 -9.21 -9.54
CA LYS A 89 4.79 -10.15 -9.60
C LYS A 89 4.53 -11.38 -8.74
N SER A 90 4.91 -12.54 -9.26
CA SER A 90 5.00 -13.74 -8.43
C SER A 90 6.00 -13.49 -7.31
N THR A 91 5.62 -13.85 -6.09
CA THR A 91 6.53 -13.84 -4.95
C THR A 91 7.54 -14.99 -5.00
N GLY A 92 7.34 -15.96 -5.90
CA GLY A 92 8.15 -17.18 -5.98
C GLY A 92 7.87 -18.23 -4.91
N TYR A 93 7.04 -17.93 -3.90
CA TYR A 93 6.65 -18.90 -2.88
C TYR A 93 5.74 -19.99 -3.46
N LYS A 94 6.05 -21.24 -3.12
CA LYS A 94 5.38 -22.44 -3.64
C LYS A 94 4.63 -23.23 -2.58
N SER A 95 5.05 -23.14 -1.32
CA SER A 95 4.39 -23.80 -0.19
C SER A 95 4.37 -22.94 1.06
N TYR A 96 3.50 -23.27 2.01
CA TYR A 96 3.45 -22.68 3.34
C TYR A 96 3.17 -23.73 4.41
N CYS A 97 3.55 -23.44 5.65
CA CYS A 97 3.24 -24.31 6.79
C CYS A 97 1.83 -24.03 7.32
N ARG A 98 1.01 -25.07 7.51
CA ARG A 98 -0.34 -24.94 8.06
C ARG A 98 -0.38 -24.54 9.54
N THR A 99 0.69 -24.77 10.30
CA THR A 99 0.77 -24.42 11.73
C THR A 99 1.28 -23.01 11.99
N CYS A 100 2.36 -22.59 11.33
CA CYS A 100 3.03 -21.32 11.63
C CYS A 100 3.07 -20.34 10.46
N TYR A 101 2.40 -20.67 9.35
CA TYR A 101 2.27 -19.85 8.14
C TYR A 101 3.59 -19.46 7.47
N GLN A 102 4.72 -20.06 7.86
CA GLN A 102 6.00 -19.80 7.22
C GLN A 102 5.96 -20.25 5.74
N ARG A 103 6.13 -19.28 4.84
CA ARG A 103 6.23 -19.48 3.38
C ARG A 103 7.57 -20.09 2.97
N ASN A 104 7.61 -20.78 1.83
CA ASN A 104 8.81 -21.41 1.27
C ASN A 104 8.81 -21.37 -0.27
N TYR A 105 9.99 -21.15 -0.87
CA TYR A 105 10.21 -21.08 -2.32
C TYR A 105 10.18 -22.46 -3.01
N GLN A 106 10.19 -23.54 -2.22
CA GLN A 106 10.10 -24.92 -2.70
C GLN A 106 8.70 -25.49 -2.50
N ALA A 107 8.27 -26.34 -3.44
CA ALA A 107 7.08 -27.15 -3.27
C ALA A 107 7.38 -28.28 -2.27
N CYS A 108 6.38 -28.69 -1.49
CA CYS A 108 6.44 -29.88 -0.64
C CYS A 108 5.93 -31.12 -1.38
N GLY A 109 6.30 -32.30 -0.86
CA GLY A 109 5.89 -33.59 -1.41
C GLY A 109 6.78 -34.11 -2.54
N ASN A 110 8.04 -33.66 -2.64
CA ASN A 110 8.97 -34.21 -3.63
C ASN A 110 9.39 -35.65 -3.28
N THR A 111 9.40 -35.98 -1.98
CA THR A 111 9.52 -37.34 -1.47
C THR A 111 8.43 -37.63 -0.44
N GLU A 112 8.16 -38.91 -0.19
CA GLU A 112 7.21 -39.32 0.84
C GLU A 112 7.64 -38.75 2.21
N GLY A 113 6.72 -38.07 2.92
CA GLY A 113 7.01 -37.38 4.19
C GLY A 113 7.72 -36.02 4.08
N ASP A 114 7.97 -35.51 2.86
CA ASP A 114 8.62 -34.20 2.63
C ASP A 114 7.64 -33.03 2.77
N ASN A 115 7.13 -32.82 3.99
CA ASN A 115 6.39 -31.61 4.32
C ASN A 115 6.74 -31.03 5.69
N THR A 116 7.90 -31.39 6.24
CA THR A 116 8.33 -30.88 7.55
C THR A 116 8.64 -29.38 7.48
N CYS A 117 8.11 -28.61 8.42
CA CYS A 117 8.38 -27.18 8.53
C CYS A 117 9.73 -26.92 9.20
N GLY A 118 10.63 -26.20 8.53
CA GLY A 118 11.93 -25.83 9.10
C GLY A 118 11.87 -24.92 10.34
N LYS A 119 10.80 -24.11 10.49
CA LYS A 119 10.64 -23.16 11.61
C LYS A 119 10.00 -23.79 12.85
N CYS A 120 8.84 -24.44 12.71
CA CYS A 120 8.10 -25.00 13.84
C CYS A 120 8.18 -26.53 13.95
N ARG A 121 8.86 -27.20 13.01
CA ARG A 121 9.01 -28.67 12.94
C ARG A 121 7.71 -29.47 12.76
N ALA A 122 6.57 -28.81 12.51
CA ALA A 122 5.32 -29.48 12.18
C ALA A 122 5.46 -30.33 10.90
N THR A 123 4.81 -31.51 10.87
CA THR A 123 4.88 -32.51 9.80
C THR A 123 3.52 -33.19 9.60
N GLY A 124 3.36 -34.00 8.55
CA GLY A 124 2.11 -34.71 8.25
C GLY A 124 0.96 -33.74 8.00
N GLU A 125 -0.19 -33.94 8.66
CA GLU A 125 -1.36 -33.08 8.53
C GLU A 125 -1.15 -31.64 9.02
N HIS A 126 -0.11 -31.40 9.82
CA HIS A 126 0.26 -30.06 10.30
C HIS A 126 1.46 -29.47 9.55
N GLY A 127 2.06 -30.26 8.66
CA GLY A 127 3.20 -29.86 7.83
C GLY A 127 2.84 -28.86 6.74
N ARG A 128 3.77 -28.69 5.80
CA ARG A 128 3.65 -27.82 4.64
C ARG A 128 2.60 -28.33 3.66
N VAL A 129 2.01 -27.39 2.92
CA VAL A 129 1.14 -27.62 1.77
C VAL A 129 1.53 -26.67 0.64
N ASN A 130 1.38 -27.12 -0.60
CA ASN A 130 1.61 -26.28 -1.78
C ASN A 130 0.48 -25.26 -1.94
N TYR A 131 0.82 -24.08 -2.45
CA TYR A 131 -0.20 -23.11 -2.85
C TYR A 131 -0.95 -23.63 -4.07
N GLU A 132 -2.28 -23.60 -4.02
CA GLU A 132 -3.12 -23.83 -5.21
C GLU A 132 -2.93 -22.71 -6.24
N THR A 133 -2.96 -21.47 -5.76
CA THR A 133 -2.57 -20.27 -6.52
C THR A 133 -1.40 -19.60 -5.81
N PRO A 134 -0.18 -19.60 -6.39
CA PRO A 134 0.97 -18.96 -5.76
C PRO A 134 0.74 -17.48 -5.46
N PRO A 135 1.14 -16.99 -4.28
CA PRO A 135 0.92 -15.62 -3.90
C PRO A 135 1.71 -14.67 -4.80
N ARG A 136 1.11 -13.52 -5.09
CA ARG A 136 1.70 -12.42 -5.85
C ARG A 136 1.80 -11.20 -4.95
N GLN A 137 2.66 -10.28 -5.34
CA GLN A 137 2.79 -8.97 -4.70
C GLN A 137 2.80 -7.89 -5.77
N LEU A 138 2.28 -6.73 -5.44
CA LEU A 138 2.30 -5.60 -6.34
C LEU A 138 3.70 -4.99 -6.35
N SER A 139 4.33 -4.92 -7.52
CA SER A 139 5.60 -4.24 -7.73
C SER A 139 5.31 -2.84 -8.25
N VAL A 140 5.64 -1.81 -7.48
CA VAL A 140 5.39 -0.42 -7.83
C VAL A 140 6.64 0.20 -8.46
N SER A 141 6.47 0.89 -9.58
CA SER A 141 7.53 1.65 -10.24
C SER A 141 7.51 3.10 -9.78
N SER A 142 8.70 3.64 -9.56
CA SER A 142 8.89 5.06 -9.25
C SER A 142 9.10 5.93 -10.49
N ALA A 143 9.04 5.35 -11.69
CA ALA A 143 9.08 6.12 -12.94
C ALA A 143 7.85 7.02 -13.05
N GLY A 144 8.03 8.21 -13.62
CA GLY A 144 6.91 9.09 -13.90
C GLY A 144 6.02 8.53 -15.01
N ILE A 145 4.77 8.99 -15.02
CA ILE A 145 3.75 8.57 -15.98
C ILE A 145 3.49 9.71 -16.94
N ASP A 146 3.88 9.56 -18.20
CA ASP A 146 3.82 10.64 -19.19
C ASP A 146 4.65 11.86 -18.71
N ASP A 147 5.95 11.68 -18.47
CA ASP A 147 6.84 12.81 -18.12
C ASP A 147 7.13 13.70 -19.36
N ASP A 148 7.38 13.09 -20.51
CA ASP A 148 7.65 13.76 -21.79
C ASP A 148 6.34 14.03 -22.56
N ARG A 149 5.41 14.77 -21.96
CA ARG A 149 4.04 14.95 -22.51
C ARG A 149 4.06 15.69 -23.84
N ASP A 150 3.78 14.95 -24.90
CA ASP A 150 3.24 15.45 -26.17
C ASP A 150 2.03 14.56 -26.51
N PHE A 151 0.85 15.02 -26.12
CA PHE A 151 -0.40 14.27 -26.31
C PHE A 151 -1.05 14.58 -27.65
N GLU A 152 -0.52 15.56 -28.38
CA GLU A 152 -1.04 16.09 -29.63
C GLU A 152 -0.85 15.06 -30.76
N ASP A 153 0.21 14.25 -30.65
CA ASP A 153 0.49 13.12 -31.55
C ASP A 153 -0.24 11.82 -31.16
N TRP A 154 -0.96 11.80 -30.03
CA TRP A 154 -1.67 10.59 -29.59
C TRP A 154 -2.94 10.39 -30.39
N SER A 155 -3.22 9.13 -30.74
CA SER A 155 -4.50 8.77 -31.30
C SER A 155 -5.64 8.99 -30.30
N MET A 156 -6.86 9.18 -30.82
CA MET A 156 -8.05 9.30 -29.98
C MET A 156 -8.28 8.10 -29.05
N GLU A 157 -7.82 6.91 -29.45
CA GLU A 157 -7.89 5.69 -28.62
C GLU A 157 -6.93 5.77 -27.43
N GLN A 158 -5.66 6.14 -27.67
CA GLN A 158 -4.66 6.30 -26.60
C GLN A 158 -5.07 7.39 -25.62
N LEU A 159 -5.58 8.53 -26.14
CA LEU A 159 -6.09 9.61 -25.31
C LEU A 159 -7.25 9.16 -24.43
N ARG A 160 -8.22 8.42 -24.98
CA ARG A 160 -9.34 7.85 -24.19
C ARG A 160 -8.83 6.89 -23.14
N ALA A 161 -7.91 5.99 -23.48
CA ALA A 161 -7.36 5.04 -22.53
C ALA A 161 -6.67 5.73 -21.35
N ARG A 162 -5.86 6.77 -21.62
CA ARG A 162 -5.20 7.54 -20.56
C ARG A 162 -6.18 8.36 -19.73
N VAL A 163 -7.15 9.02 -20.36
CA VAL A 163 -8.20 9.76 -19.65
C VAL A 163 -8.97 8.84 -18.72
N ASN A 164 -9.37 7.64 -19.17
CA ASN A 164 -10.08 6.68 -18.33
C ASN A 164 -9.27 6.27 -17.09
N VAL A 165 -7.94 6.15 -17.21
CA VAL A 165 -7.06 5.85 -16.07
C VAL A 165 -7.03 7.00 -15.08
N VAL A 166 -6.88 8.24 -15.58
CA VAL A 166 -6.81 9.44 -14.73
C VAL A 166 -8.17 9.72 -14.07
N GLU A 167 -9.28 9.58 -14.78
CA GLU A 167 -10.63 9.72 -14.21
C GLU A 167 -10.93 8.65 -13.15
N ALA A 168 -10.49 7.41 -13.37
CA ALA A 168 -10.64 6.37 -12.35
C ALA A 168 -9.74 6.64 -11.12
N PHE A 169 -8.55 7.20 -11.33
CA PHE A 169 -7.69 7.65 -10.25
C PHE A 169 -8.33 8.79 -9.44
N ASP A 170 -8.94 9.76 -10.12
CA ASP A 170 -9.65 10.88 -9.50
C ASP A 170 -10.83 10.37 -8.65
N SER A 171 -11.62 9.46 -9.21
CA SER A 171 -12.73 8.82 -8.49
C SER A 171 -12.24 8.07 -7.24
N ALA A 172 -11.17 7.29 -7.36
CA ALA A 172 -10.61 6.57 -6.22
C ALA A 172 -10.06 7.52 -5.14
N CYS A 173 -9.48 8.66 -5.53
CA CYS A 173 -9.07 9.69 -4.58
C CYS A 173 -10.26 10.33 -3.85
N ASP A 174 -11.39 10.50 -4.52
CA ASP A 174 -12.63 10.94 -3.89
C ASP A 174 -13.19 9.90 -2.93
N ASP A 175 -13.15 8.61 -3.28
CA ASP A 175 -13.58 7.53 -2.40
C ASP A 175 -12.70 7.43 -1.14
N ILE A 176 -11.37 7.58 -1.29
CA ILE A 176 -10.43 7.69 -0.16
C ILE A 176 -10.79 8.89 0.72
N ARG A 177 -11.13 10.03 0.12
CA ARG A 177 -11.53 11.23 0.86
C ARG A 177 -12.82 10.99 1.65
N VAL A 178 -13.81 10.34 1.07
CA VAL A 178 -15.07 10.00 1.76
C VAL A 178 -14.79 9.06 2.93
N ALA A 179 -14.03 7.99 2.71
CA ALA A 179 -13.65 7.07 3.78
C ALA A 179 -12.88 7.78 4.90
N PHE A 180 -11.96 8.69 4.55
CA PHE A 180 -11.26 9.51 5.55
C PHE A 180 -12.20 10.41 6.35
N LEU A 181 -13.23 10.99 5.73
CA LEU A 181 -14.24 11.78 6.45
C LEU A 181 -15.03 10.90 7.44
N ASP A 182 -15.35 9.67 7.07
CA ASP A 182 -16.02 8.72 7.98
C ASP A 182 -15.14 8.38 9.20
N LEU A 183 -13.81 8.30 9.03
CA LEU A 183 -12.87 8.11 10.13
C LEU A 183 -12.85 9.30 11.11
N LEU A 184 -13.23 10.51 10.68
CA LEU A 184 -13.30 11.67 11.58
C LEU A 184 -14.42 11.56 12.60
N GLU A 185 -15.44 10.74 12.33
CA GLU A 185 -16.53 10.46 13.27
C GLU A 185 -16.14 9.45 14.36
N MET A 186 -14.95 8.83 14.26
CA MET A 186 -14.44 7.87 15.23
C MET A 186 -13.65 8.54 16.36
N ASP A 187 -13.63 7.93 17.54
CA ASP A 187 -12.81 8.39 18.66
C ASP A 187 -11.41 7.78 18.64
N VAL A 188 -10.40 8.65 18.68
CA VAL A 188 -9.00 8.23 18.81
C VAL A 188 -8.72 8.01 20.29
N VAL A 189 -8.45 6.77 20.68
CA VAL A 189 -8.17 6.37 22.06
C VAL A 189 -6.71 5.94 22.20
N GLU A 190 -6.09 6.33 23.31
CA GLU A 190 -4.73 5.89 23.65
C GLU A 190 -4.79 4.53 24.36
N GLU A 191 -4.09 3.53 23.82
CA GLU A 191 -3.95 2.20 24.42
C GLU A 191 -2.51 1.95 24.85
N THR A 192 -2.31 1.54 26.10
CA THR A 192 -0.99 1.13 26.63
C THR A 192 -0.88 -0.39 26.66
N ILE A 193 0.05 -0.95 25.87
CA ILE A 193 0.31 -2.40 25.84
C ILE A 193 1.55 -2.72 26.69
N MET A 194 1.36 -3.51 27.76
CA MET A 194 2.46 -3.99 28.61
C MET A 194 3.06 -5.28 28.03
N VAL A 195 4.33 -5.23 27.61
CA VAL A 195 5.03 -6.38 27.05
C VAL A 195 5.95 -7.03 28.11
N PRO A 196 5.80 -8.32 28.43
CA PRO A 196 6.71 -9.02 29.33
C PRO A 196 8.15 -9.06 28.77
N GLU A 197 9.10 -8.47 29.50
CA GLU A 197 10.51 -8.42 29.09
C GLU A 197 11.40 -9.20 30.09
N LYS A 198 12.23 -10.11 29.56
CA LYS A 198 13.29 -10.75 30.35
C LYS A 198 14.60 -9.99 30.11
N ARG A 199 15.27 -9.59 31.18
CA ARG A 199 16.58 -8.92 31.14
C ARG A 199 17.59 -9.61 32.06
N TYR A 200 18.84 -9.58 31.65
CA TYR A 200 19.96 -9.96 32.52
C TYR A 200 20.36 -8.75 33.37
N VAL A 201 20.50 -8.96 34.68
CA VAL A 201 20.94 -7.93 35.63
C VAL A 201 22.10 -8.44 36.48
N LEU A 202 23.04 -7.55 36.79
CA LEU A 202 24.09 -7.82 37.77
C LEU A 202 23.50 -7.65 39.17
N GLN A 203 23.62 -8.66 40.02
CA GLN A 203 23.32 -8.57 41.45
C GLN A 203 24.62 -8.65 42.24
N GLY A 204 24.81 -7.72 43.17
CA GLY A 204 25.91 -7.77 44.12
C GLY A 204 25.75 -8.99 45.03
N SER A 205 26.77 -9.83 45.09
CA SER A 205 26.83 -10.95 46.03
C SER A 205 27.07 -10.42 47.44
N HIS A 206 26.00 -10.14 48.18
CA HIS A 206 26.11 -10.00 49.63
C HIS A 206 26.26 -11.40 50.24
N ALA A 207 27.49 -11.75 50.58
CA ALA A 207 27.78 -12.90 51.45
C ALA A 207 27.21 -12.60 52.85
N LEU A 208 26.37 -13.49 53.35
CA LEU A 208 26.10 -13.66 54.78
C LEU A 208 27.25 -14.46 55.40
#